data_AF-A0A932HW43-F1
#
_entry.id   AF-A0A932HW43-F1
#
_cell.length_a   1.000
_cell.length_b   1.000
_cell.length_c   1.000
_cell.angle_alpha   90.00
_cell.angle_beta   90.00
_cell.angle_gamma   90.00
#
_symmetry.space_group_name_H-M   'P 1'
#
loop_
_entity.id
_entity.type
_entity.pdbx_description
1 polymer ?
#
loop_
_entity_poly.entity_id
_entity_poly.type
_entity_poly.pdbx_seq_one_letter_code
_entity_poly.pdbx_strand_id
1 'polypeptide(L)' 'MNILITGIAGFIGSHTAEFLLKTGHTVVGVDNFAPYYSPKLKELNASDVERAGGVIHCINQVHIALLGKV' A
#
# COMPACT_ATOMS: atom_id res chain seq x y z
N MET A 1 3.06 -4.61 18.42
CA MET A 1 1.70 -4.02 18.44
C MET A 1 1.03 -4.32 17.10
N ASN A 2 -0.30 -4.27 17.03
CA ASN A 2 -1.04 -4.34 15.78
C ASN A 2 -1.26 -2.92 15.25
N ILE A 3 -0.79 -2.64 14.03
CA ILE A 3 -0.76 -1.29 13.47
C ILE A 3 -1.47 -1.28 12.12
N LEU A 4 -2.39 -0.33 11.95
CA LEU A 4 -3.06 -0.04 10.67
C LEU A 4 -2.39 1.18 10.01
N ILE A 5 -1.97 1.04 8.74
CA ILE A 5 -1.41 2.14 7.96
C ILE A 5 -2.29 2.42 6.74
N THR A 6 -2.85 3.62 6.66
CA THR A 6 -3.52 4.12 5.45
C THR A 6 -2.51 4.78 4.52
N GLY A 7 -2.59 4.53 3.22
CA GLY A 7 -1.60 5.01 2.25
C GLY A 7 -0.31 4.17 2.28
N ILE A 8 -0.40 2.88 2.61
CA ILE A 8 0.77 2.02 2.82
C ILE A 8 1.63 1.83 1.55
N ALA A 9 1.05 1.96 0.36
CA ALA A 9 1.82 1.90 -0.90
C ALA A 9 2.46 3.25 -1.26
N GLY A 10 2.18 4.29 -0.46
CA GLY A 10 2.84 5.60 -0.47
C GLY A 10 4.34 5.50 -0.17
N PHE A 11 5.12 6.49 -0.61
CA PHE A 11 6.55 6.58 -0.27
C PHE A 11 6.78 6.51 1.25
N ILE A 12 6.12 7.38 2.02
CA ILE A 12 6.28 7.39 3.50
C ILE A 12 5.65 6.15 4.13
N GLY A 13 4.48 5.74 3.64
CA GLY A 13 3.73 4.61 4.18
C GLY A 13 4.50 3.30 4.11
N SER A 14 5.14 3.00 2.97
CA SER A 14 5.86 1.75 2.76
C SER A 14 7.12 1.65 3.62
N HIS A 15 7.92 2.71 3.67
CA HIS A 15 9.14 2.75 4.49
C HIS A 15 8.81 2.70 5.99
N THR A 16 7.70 3.33 6.41
CA THR A 16 7.21 3.23 7.78
C THR A 16 6.77 1.80 8.11
N ALA A 17 6.02 1.16 7.21
CA ALA A 17 5.58 -0.22 7.37
C ALA A 17 6.76 -1.19 7.50
N GLU A 18 7.74 -1.08 6.61
CA GLU A 18 8.96 -1.89 6.66
C GLU A 18 9.70 -1.73 7.99
N PHE A 19 9.87 -0.50 8.47
CA PHE A 19 10.52 -0.24 9.75
C PHE A 19 9.77 -0.94 10.89
N LEU A 20 8.44 -0.75 10.96
CA LEU A 20 7.61 -1.34 12.03
C LEU A 20 7.59 -2.88 11.97
N LEU A 21 7.58 -3.47 10.77
CA LEU A 21 7.71 -4.92 10.58
C LEU A 21 9.07 -5.42 11.07
N LYS A 22 10.17 -4.74 10.69
CA LYS A 22 11.53 -5.07 11.14
C LYS A 22 11.69 -4.97 12.67
N THR A 23 10.92 -4.10 13.34
CA THR A 23 10.91 -3.99 14.81
C THR A 23 9.93 -4.94 15.50
N GLY A 24 9.39 -5.95 14.80
CA GLY A 24 8.56 -6.99 15.38
C GLY A 24 7.10 -6.60 15.63
N HIS A 25 6.58 -5.62 14.89
CA HIS A 25 5.16 -5.28 14.91
C HIS A 25 4.40 -5.97 13.77
N THR A 26 3.10 -6.19 13.99
CA THR A 26 2.19 -6.67 12.95
C THR A 26 1.59 -5.47 12.26
N VAL A 27 1.79 -5.36 10.94
CA VAL A 27 1.31 -4.23 10.15
C VAL A 27 0.28 -4.71 9.13
N VAL A 28 -0.90 -4.11 9.16
CA VAL A 28 -1.92 -4.21 8.11
C VAL A 28 -2.03 -2.86 7.44
N GLY A 29 -2.03 -2.87 6.12
CA GLY A 29 -2.05 -1.67 5.30
C GLY A 29 -3.29 -1.56 4.45
N VAL A 30 -3.68 -0.33 4.15
CA VAL A 30 -4.78 0.00 3.25
C VAL A 30 -4.32 1.08 2.27
N ASP A 31 -4.51 0.88 0.97
CA ASP A 31 -4.24 1.89 -0.06
C ASP A 31 -5.30 1.81 -1.15
N ASN A 32 -5.61 2.93 -1.79
CA ASN A 32 -6.55 2.99 -2.92
C ASN A 32 -5.83 3.01 -4.29
N PHE A 33 -4.52 2.91 -4.29
CA PHE A 33 -3.65 2.97 -5.47
C PHE A 33 -3.91 4.17 -6.38
N ALA A 34 -4.35 5.30 -5.79
CA ALA A 34 -4.61 6.51 -6.56
C ALA A 34 -3.38 6.94 -7.38
N PRO A 35 -3.55 7.31 -8.67
CA PRO A 35 -2.48 7.58 -9.62
C PRO A 35 -1.91 9.00 -9.48
N TYR A 36 -1.76 9.51 -8.25
CA TYR A 36 -1.14 10.82 -7.99
C TYR A 36 0.34 10.87 -8.42
N TYR A 37 0.99 9.70 -8.49
CA TYR A 37 2.29 9.48 -9.10
C TYR A 37 2.28 8.12 -9.80
N SER A 38 3.39 7.75 -10.44
CA SER A 38 3.52 6.49 -11.17
C SER A 38 2.93 5.30 -10.40
N PRO A 39 1.85 4.66 -10.91
CA PRO A 39 1.28 3.46 -10.29
C PRO A 39 2.32 2.37 -10.11
N LYS A 40 3.33 2.33 -11.00
CA LYS A 40 4.42 1.36 -10.91
C LYS A 40 5.23 1.50 -9.63
N LEU A 41 5.42 2.73 -9.14
CA LEU A 41 6.10 2.96 -7.87
C LEU A 41 5.25 2.47 -6.69
N LYS A 42 3.93 2.63 -6.74
CA LYS A 42 3.03 2.06 -5.72
C LYS A 42 3.09 0.54 -5.68
N GLU A 43 3.09 -0.10 -6.85
CA GLU A 43 3.25 -1.56 -6.97
C GLU A 43 4.57 -2.04 -6.36
N LEU A 44 5.69 -1.34 -6.64
CA LEU A 44 6.99 -1.67 -6.08
C LEU A 44 7.00 -1.52 -4.55
N ASN A 45 6.54 -0.38 -4.05
CA ASN A 45 6.43 -0.14 -2.61
C ASN A 45 5.56 -1.19 -1.91
N ALA A 46 4.43 -1.57 -2.50
CA ALA A 46 3.56 -2.60 -1.95
C ALA A 46 4.27 -3.97 -1.90
N SER A 47 4.95 -4.33 -2.98
CA SER A 47 5.74 -5.56 -3.06
C SER A 47 6.85 -5.61 -2.00
N ASP A 48 7.50 -4.48 -1.71
CA ASP A 48 8.54 -4.38 -0.68
C ASP A 48 7.97 -4.65 0.72
N VAL A 49 6.81 -4.07 1.03
CA VAL A 49 6.11 -4.28 2.31
C VAL A 49 5.61 -5.72 2.46
N GLU A 50 5.06 -6.32 1.40
CA GLU A 50 4.61 -7.72 1.41
C GLU A 50 5.79 -8.67 1.64
N ARG A 51 6.95 -8.40 1.01
CA ARG A 51 8.18 -9.16 1.25
C ARG A 51 8.70 -9.02 2.69
N ALA A 52 8.44 -7.89 3.33
CA ALA A 52 8.74 -7.66 4.75
C ALA A 52 7.72 -8.31 5.71
N GLY A 53 6.68 -8.98 5.19
CA GLY A 53 5.66 -9.67 5.98
C GLY A 53 4.42 -8.83 6.32
N GLY A 54 4.27 -7.65 5.72
CA GLY A 54 3.07 -6.84 5.83
C GLY A 54 1.93 -7.37 4.96
N VAL A 55 0.69 -7.09 5.35
CA VAL A 55 -0.50 -7.39 4.54
C VAL A 55 -1.09 -6.08 4.02
N ILE A 56 -1.37 -6.00 2.72
CA ILE A 56 -1.95 -4.80 2.10
C ILE A 56 -3.34 -5.12 1.54
N HIS A 57 -4.32 -4.32 1.90
CA HIS A 57 -5.65 -4.33 1.30
C HIS A 57 -5.80 -3.15 0.34
N CYS A 58 -6.02 -3.45 -0.93
CA CYS A 58 -6.41 -2.45 -1.91
C CYS A 58 -7.90 -2.11 -1.76
N ILE A 59 -8.22 -0.86 -1.44
CA ILE A 59 -9.59 -0.37 -1.39
C ILE A 59 -9.88 0.46 -2.64
N ASN A 60 -10.48 -0.16 -3.64
CA ASN A 60 -10.99 0.62 -4.75
C ASN A 60 -12.24 1.39 -4.29
N GLN A 61 -12.16 2.72 -4.44
CA GLN A 61 -13.33 3.55 -4.70
C GLN A 61 -14.19 2.87 -5.77
N VAL A 62 -15.49 2.85 -5.52
CA VAL A 62 -16.51 2.49 -6.48
C VAL A 62 -16.24 3.24 -7.81
N HIS A 63 -16.06 2.49 -8.91
CA HIS A 63 -16.11 2.94 -10.31
C HIS A 63 -15.06 3.94 -10.84
N ILE A 64 -13.96 3.45 -11.42
CA ILE A 64 -13.31 4.06 -12.61
C ILE A 64 -12.98 3.03 -13.73
N ALA A 65 -13.30 1.74 -13.54
CA ALA A 65 -13.13 0.73 -14.59
C ALA A 65 -14.14 0.82 -15.78
N LEU A 66 -15.06 1.79 -15.78
CA LEU A 66 -16.00 2.04 -16.90
C LEU A 66 -15.64 3.25 -17.80
N LEU A 67 -14.54 3.98 -17.57
CA LEU A 67 -14.23 5.20 -18.35
C LEU A 67 -12.86 5.18 -19.02
N GLY A 68 -12.39 4.02 -19.50
CA GLY A 68 -11.12 3.94 -20.24
C GLY A 68 -11.06 2.93 -21.38
N LYS A 69 -12.18 2.31 -21.74
CA LYS A 69 -12.33 1.58 -23.01
C LYS A 69 -13.35 2.30 -23.89
N VAL A 70 -13.02 3.52 -24.29
CA VAL A 70 -13.46 4.19 -25.52
C VAL A 70 -12.33 5.08 -26.00
#